data_AF-A0A8B7Q7Z5-F1
#
_entry.id   AF-A0A8B7Q7Z5-F1
#
_cell.length_a   1.000
_cell.length_b   1.000
_cell.length_c   1.000
_cell.angle_alpha   90.00
_cell.angle_beta   90.00
_cell.angle_gamma   90.00
#
_symmetry.space_group_name_H-M   'P 1'
#
loop_
_entity.id
_entity.type
_entity.pdbx_description
1 polymer ?
#
loop_
_entity_poly.entity_id
_entity_poly.type
_entity_poly.pdbx_seq_one_letter_code
_entity_poly.pdbx_strand_id
1 'polypeptide(L)'
;MAAESGELIGACEFMKDRLYFATLRNRPKSTVNTHYFSIDEELVYENFYADFGPLNLAMVYRYCCKLNKKLKSYSLSRKKIVHYTCFDQRKRANAAFLIGAYAVIYLKKTPEEAYRALLSGSNPPYLPF
;
A
#
# COMPACT_ATOMS: atom_id res chain seq x y z
N MET A 1 -23.75 -9.59 5.84
CA MET A 1 -23.73 -8.16 5.50
C MET A 1 -23.31 -7.29 6.70
N ALA A 2 -22.12 -7.50 7.29
CA ALA A 2 -21.65 -6.63 8.39
C ALA A 2 -20.11 -6.58 8.58
N ALA A 3 -19.31 -7.31 7.79
CA ALA A 3 -17.85 -7.35 7.96
C ALA A 3 -17.08 -6.38 7.04
N GLU A 4 -17.73 -5.74 6.08
CA GLU A 4 -17.05 -5.01 5.00
C GLU A 4 -16.59 -3.59 5.35
N SER A 5 -17.18 -2.98 6.39
CA SER A 5 -16.93 -1.59 6.78
C SER A 5 -15.90 -1.44 7.90
N GLY A 6 -15.61 -2.50 8.66
CA GLY A 6 -14.71 -2.45 9.82
C GLY A 6 -13.22 -2.54 9.49
N GLU A 7 -12.84 -3.31 8.46
CA GLU A 7 -11.42 -3.63 8.18
C GLU A 7 -10.65 -2.53 7.42
N LEU A 8 -11.36 -1.55 6.86
CA LEU A 8 -10.74 -0.38 6.19
C LEU A 8 -10.78 0.89 7.05
N ILE A 9 -11.18 0.78 8.32
CA ILE A 9 -11.13 1.92 9.25
C ILE A 9 -9.68 2.38 9.35
N GLY A 10 -9.41 3.62 8.94
CA GLY A 10 -8.07 4.21 8.93
C GLY A 10 -7.20 3.85 7.71
N ALA A 11 -7.76 3.20 6.67
CA ALA A 11 -7.07 3.00 5.40
C ALA A 11 -6.97 4.31 4.60
N CYS A 12 -5.85 4.50 3.92
CA CYS A 12 -5.56 5.62 3.04
C CYS A 12 -6.14 5.35 1.64
N GLU A 13 -7.05 6.20 1.16
CA GLU A 13 -7.63 6.05 -0.18
C GLU A 13 -6.78 6.76 -1.24
N PHE A 14 -6.30 6.00 -2.22
CA PHE A 14 -5.49 6.52 -3.34
C PHE A 14 -6.31 6.70 -4.61
N MET A 15 -7.26 5.79 -4.85
CA MET A 15 -8.21 5.84 -5.95
C MET A 15 -9.59 5.45 -5.41
N LYS A 16 -10.55 6.36 -5.56
CA LYS A 16 -11.90 6.21 -5.04
C LYS A 16 -12.50 4.86 -5.41
N ASP A 17 -13.00 4.15 -4.41
CA ASP A 17 -13.66 2.84 -4.53
C ASP A 17 -12.80 1.74 -5.18
N ARG A 18 -11.48 1.94 -5.32
CA ARG A 18 -10.63 1.04 -6.11
C ARG A 18 -9.29 0.71 -5.50
N LEU A 19 -8.55 1.68 -4.95
CA LEU A 19 -7.20 1.46 -4.42
C LEU A 19 -7.04 2.09 -3.05
N TYR A 20 -6.68 1.24 -2.09
CA TYR A 20 -6.47 1.61 -0.69
C TYR A 20 -5.12 1.10 -0.18
N PHE A 21 -4.59 1.79 0.82
CA PHE A 21 -3.44 1.37 1.61
C PHE A 21 -3.81 1.25 3.08
N ALA A 22 -3.44 0.16 3.73
CA ALA A 22 -3.83 -0.12 5.11
C ALA A 22 -2.69 -0.70 5.94
N THR A 23 -2.68 -0.40 7.23
CA THR A 23 -1.80 -1.05 8.21
C THR A 23 -2.64 -2.04 8.99
N LEU A 24 -2.32 -3.34 8.91
CA LEU A 24 -3.11 -4.42 9.50
C LEU A 24 -2.24 -5.29 10.41
N ARG A 25 -2.81 -5.77 11.54
CA ARG A 25 -2.10 -6.65 12.48
C ARG A 25 -1.96 -8.08 11.98
N ASN A 26 -2.99 -8.55 11.28
CA ASN A 26 -3.08 -9.92 10.80
C ASN A 26 -3.19 -9.94 9.27
N ARG A 27 -2.76 -11.05 8.66
CA ARG A 27 -2.97 -11.29 7.23
C ARG A 27 -4.49 -11.39 6.95
N PRO A 28 -5.09 -10.42 6.25
CA PRO A 28 -6.51 -10.46 5.94
C PRO A 28 -6.81 -11.54 4.90
N LYS A 29 -7.99 -12.16 4.99
CA LYS A 29 -8.52 -13.02 3.92
C LYS A 29 -9.20 -12.15 2.88
N SER A 30 -8.97 -12.42 1.60
CA SER A 30 -9.69 -11.72 0.53
C SER A 30 -11.17 -12.10 0.56
N THR A 31 -12.02 -11.10 0.30
CA THR A 31 -13.48 -11.24 0.31
C THR A 31 -14.01 -11.23 -1.13
N VAL A 32 -15.34 -11.30 -1.26
CA VAL A 32 -16.01 -11.14 -2.57
C VAL A 32 -15.72 -9.75 -3.15
N ASN A 33 -15.69 -8.72 -2.31
CA ASN A 33 -15.56 -7.32 -2.74
C ASN A 33 -14.16 -6.73 -2.52
N THR A 34 -13.23 -7.44 -1.88
CA THR A 34 -11.90 -6.88 -1.56
C THR A 34 -10.78 -7.89 -1.80
N HIS A 35 -9.75 -7.44 -2.51
CA HIS A 35 -8.52 -8.17 -2.74
C HIS A 35 -7.39 -7.53 -1.93
N TYR A 36 -6.83 -8.28 -1.00
CA TYR A 36 -5.69 -7.84 -0.21
C TYR A 36 -4.38 -8.36 -0.80
N PHE A 37 -3.33 -7.55 -0.74
CA PHE A 37 -1.97 -8.00 -1.03
C PHE A 37 -0.95 -7.21 -0.21
N SER A 38 0.20 -7.81 0.04
CA SER A 38 1.33 -7.17 0.71
C SER A 38 2.61 -7.36 -0.12
N ILE A 39 3.64 -6.61 0.25
CA ILE A 39 5.01 -6.73 -0.24
C ILE A 39 6.02 -7.00 0.89
N ASP A 40 5.56 -7.08 2.14
CA ASP A 40 6.40 -7.13 3.36
C ASP A 40 7.44 -8.28 3.39
N GLU A 41 7.19 -9.34 2.63
CA GLU A 41 8.06 -10.54 2.50
C GLU A 41 8.58 -10.73 1.07
N GLU A 42 8.20 -9.86 0.13
CA GLU A 42 8.53 -9.99 -1.30
C GLU A 42 9.54 -8.94 -1.76
N LEU A 43 9.38 -7.70 -1.31
CA LEU A 43 10.26 -6.58 -1.62
C LEU A 43 10.94 -6.14 -0.33
N VAL A 44 11.99 -6.89 0.05
CA VAL A 44 12.73 -6.72 1.30
C VAL A 44 13.94 -5.83 1.03
N TYR A 45 14.15 -4.81 1.87
CA TYR A 45 15.35 -3.99 1.85
C TYR A 45 16.51 -4.76 2.49
N GLU A 46 17.66 -4.78 1.82
CA GLU A 46 18.90 -5.38 2.34
C GLU A 46 19.73 -4.28 3.02
N ASN A 47 19.75 -4.29 4.35
CA ASN A 47 20.40 -3.25 5.15
C ASN A 47 21.91 -3.44 5.28
N PHE A 48 22.66 -2.34 5.30
CA PHE A 48 24.09 -2.37 5.65
C PHE A 48 24.30 -2.32 7.17
N TYR A 49 23.49 -1.54 7.87
CA TYR A 49 23.52 -1.38 9.31
C TYR A 49 22.10 -1.13 9.86
N ALA A 50 21.80 0.08 10.36
CA ALA A 50 20.51 0.45 10.91
C ALA A 50 19.55 1.08 9.88
N ASP A 51 20.04 1.32 8.65
CA ASP A 51 19.25 1.72 7.49
C ASP A 51 18.18 0.67 7.19
N PHE A 52 17.02 1.12 6.75
CA PHE A 52 15.90 0.23 6.46
C PHE A 52 15.20 0.56 5.14
N GLY A 53 15.63 1.59 4.43
CA GLY A 53 14.99 2.05 3.21
C GLY A 53 15.58 3.37 2.70
N PRO A 54 14.94 3.99 1.69
CA PRO A 54 13.80 3.45 0.95
C PRO A 54 14.19 2.28 0.04
N LEU A 55 13.20 1.51 -0.42
CA LEU A 55 13.41 0.47 -1.43
C LEU A 55 13.96 1.08 -2.74
N ASN A 56 14.88 0.37 -3.39
CA ASN A 56 15.56 0.83 -4.59
C ASN A 56 14.64 0.88 -5.84
N LEU A 57 15.13 1.49 -6.92
CA LEU A 57 14.37 1.70 -8.15
C LEU A 57 13.82 0.41 -8.79
N ALA A 58 14.57 -0.70 -8.72
CA ALA A 58 14.11 -1.97 -9.24
C ALA A 58 12.88 -2.49 -8.48
N MET A 59 12.84 -2.31 -7.16
CA MET A 59 11.70 -2.67 -6.33
C MET A 59 10.50 -1.74 -6.56
N VAL A 60 10.73 -0.43 -6.77
CA VAL A 60 9.68 0.50 -7.21
C VAL A 60 9.03 0.02 -8.51
N TYR A 61 9.84 -0.32 -9.51
CA TYR A 61 9.34 -0.84 -10.79
C TYR A 61 8.53 -2.13 -10.62
N ARG A 62 9.06 -3.10 -9.86
CA ARG A 62 8.35 -4.37 -9.56
C ARG A 62 7.01 -4.13 -8.88
N TYR A 63 6.96 -3.23 -7.89
CA TYR A 63 5.73 -2.83 -7.23
C TYR A 63 4.72 -2.24 -8.22
N CYS A 64 5.16 -1.30 -9.07
CA CYS A 64 4.31 -0.70 -10.11
C CYS A 64 3.73 -1.75 -11.06
N CYS A 65 4.55 -2.68 -11.56
CA CYS A 65 4.10 -3.78 -12.41
C CYS A 65 3.06 -4.66 -11.69
N LYS A 66 3.33 -5.03 -10.43
CA LYS A 66 2.43 -5.86 -9.61
C LYS A 66 1.08 -5.19 -9.40
N LEU A 67 1.07 -3.92 -9.00
CA LEU A 67 -0.15 -3.17 -8.76
C LEU A 67 -0.95 -2.94 -10.05
N ASN A 68 -0.28 -2.58 -11.15
CA ASN A 68 -0.92 -2.45 -12.46
C ASN A 68 -1.57 -3.77 -12.92
N LYS A 69 -0.89 -4.90 -12.73
CA LYS A 69 -1.45 -6.22 -13.05
C LYS A 69 -2.73 -6.50 -12.26
N LYS A 70 -2.77 -6.14 -10.97
CA LYS A 70 -3.96 -6.30 -10.12
C LYS A 70 -5.10 -5.38 -10.56
N LEU A 71 -4.79 -4.11 -10.86
CA LEU A 71 -5.79 -3.13 -11.28
C LEU A 71 -6.41 -3.46 -12.65
N LYS A 72 -5.64 -4.07 -13.56
CA LYS A 72 -6.10 -4.51 -14.89
C LYS A 72 -6.70 -5.92 -14.93
N SER A 73 -6.60 -6.69 -13.84
CA SER A 73 -7.10 -8.07 -13.81
C SER A 73 -8.62 -8.11 -13.91
N TYR A 74 -9.14 -8.87 -14.87
CA TYR A 74 -10.59 -9.05 -15.06
C TYR A 74 -11.26 -9.65 -13.80
N SER A 75 -10.63 -10.64 -13.18
CA SER A 75 -11.12 -11.29 -11.95
C SER A 75 -11.18 -10.35 -10.73
N LEU A 76 -10.48 -9.21 -10.78
CA LEU A 76 -10.43 -8.23 -9.70
C LEU A 76 -11.11 -6.91 -10.08
N SER A 77 -11.72 -6.81 -11.26
CA SER A 77 -12.25 -5.57 -11.83
C SER A 77 -13.25 -4.86 -10.91
N ARG A 78 -14.10 -5.62 -10.21
CA ARG A 78 -15.13 -5.12 -9.28
C ARG A 78 -14.71 -5.10 -7.81
N LYS A 79 -13.47 -5.51 -7.49
CA LYS A 79 -13.00 -5.57 -6.10
C LYS A 79 -12.27 -4.28 -5.71
N LYS A 80 -12.29 -3.92 -4.43
CA LYS A 80 -11.32 -2.97 -3.88
C LYS A 80 -9.95 -3.64 -3.80
N ILE A 81 -8.90 -2.99 -4.30
CA ILE A 81 -7.52 -3.46 -4.17
C ILE A 81 -6.93 -2.78 -2.94
N VAL A 82 -6.48 -3.58 -1.97
CA VAL A 82 -5.90 -3.09 -0.72
C VAL A 82 -4.45 -3.56 -0.64
N HIS A 83 -3.53 -2.62 -0.78
CA HIS A 83 -2.15 -2.83 -0.39
C HIS A 83 -2.07 -2.73 1.13
N TYR A 84 -1.75 -3.82 1.82
CA TYR A 84 -1.58 -3.79 3.27
C TYR A 84 -0.14 -4.08 3.69
N THR A 85 0.24 -3.53 4.84
CA THR A 85 1.51 -3.77 5.52
C THR A 85 1.25 -4.02 7.00
N CYS A 86 2.21 -4.64 7.68
CA CYS A 86 2.15 -4.87 9.13
C CYS A 86 2.49 -3.61 9.95
N PHE A 87 2.41 -3.71 11.28
CA PHE A 87 2.69 -2.60 12.20
C PHE A 87 4.17 -2.31 12.42
N ASP A 88 5.08 -3.11 11.85
CA ASP A 88 6.51 -2.81 11.86
C ASP A 88 6.75 -1.45 11.17
N GLN A 89 7.38 -0.52 11.87
CA GLN A 89 7.50 0.87 11.39
C GLN A 89 8.37 0.99 10.14
N ARG A 90 9.39 0.13 10.00
CA ARG A 90 10.31 0.13 8.87
C ARG A 90 9.61 -0.40 7.62
N LYS A 91 8.88 -1.51 7.74
CA LYS A 91 8.05 -2.05 6.65
C LYS A 91 6.95 -1.08 6.25
N ARG A 92 6.29 -0.45 7.23
CA ARG A 92 5.22 0.52 6.99
C ARG A 92 5.72 1.72 6.19
N ALA A 93 6.87 2.29 6.56
CA ALA A 93 7.50 3.40 5.84
C ALA A 93 7.86 3.02 4.39
N ASN A 94 8.46 1.84 4.16
CA ASN A 94 8.77 1.37 2.81
C ASN A 94 7.52 1.10 1.95
N ALA A 95 6.50 0.48 2.51
CA ALA A 95 5.25 0.20 1.82
C ALA A 95 4.51 1.50 1.45
N ALA A 96 4.52 2.49 2.36
CA ALA A 96 3.98 3.82 2.13
C ALA A 96 4.76 4.56 1.03
N PHE A 97 6.09 4.50 1.05
CA PHE A 97 6.95 5.02 -0.01
C PHE A 97 6.58 4.43 -1.38
N LEU A 98 6.42 3.10 -1.49
CA LEU A 98 6.06 2.46 -2.75
C LEU A 98 4.71 2.91 -3.31
N ILE A 99 3.66 2.99 -2.48
CA ILE A 99 2.36 3.45 -2.97
C ILE A 99 2.33 4.95 -3.26
N GLY A 100 3.08 5.75 -2.48
CA GLY A 100 3.28 7.17 -2.76
C GLY A 100 3.98 7.39 -4.11
N ALA A 101 5.08 6.68 -4.37
CA ALA A 101 5.78 6.73 -5.65
C ALA A 101 4.87 6.30 -6.81
N TYR A 102 4.08 5.24 -6.64
CA TYR A 102 3.10 4.81 -7.63
C TYR A 102 2.05 5.88 -7.91
N ALA A 103 1.57 6.58 -6.89
CA ALA A 103 0.59 7.66 -7.04
C ALA A 103 1.14 8.81 -7.91
N VAL A 104 2.40 9.18 -7.71
CA VAL A 104 3.06 10.21 -8.53
C VAL A 104 3.26 9.70 -9.98
N ILE A 105 3.80 8.50 -10.15
CA ILE A 105 4.19 7.97 -11.48
C ILE A 105 2.97 7.62 -12.33
N TYR A 106 2.02 6.85 -11.78
CA TYR A 106 0.91 6.25 -12.53
C TYR A 106 -0.42 6.94 -12.30
N LEU A 107 -0.70 7.46 -11.11
CA LEU A 107 -1.96 8.18 -10.84
C LEU A 107 -1.87 9.68 -11.16
N LYS A 108 -0.68 10.16 -11.55
CA LYS A 108 -0.42 11.57 -11.90
C LYS A 108 -0.77 12.55 -10.79
N LYS A 109 -0.69 12.10 -9.54
CA LYS A 109 -0.82 12.97 -8.37
C LYS A 109 0.43 13.81 -8.18
N THR A 110 0.28 15.01 -7.61
CA THR A 110 1.45 15.73 -7.12
C THR A 110 2.05 15.03 -5.90
N PRO A 111 3.34 15.27 -5.57
CA PRO A 111 3.94 14.74 -4.35
C PRO A 111 3.14 15.08 -3.08
N GLU A 112 2.59 16.29 -3.01
CA GLU A 112 1.80 16.78 -1.88
C GLU A 112 0.47 16.03 -1.77
N GLU A 113 -0.20 15.74 -2.89
CA GLU A 113 -1.43 14.94 -2.90
C GLU A 113 -1.19 13.50 -2.51
N ALA A 114 -0.10 12.89 -3.00
CA ALA A 114 0.29 11.53 -2.63
C ALA A 114 0.62 11.44 -1.14
N TYR A 115 1.35 12.43 -0.62
CA TYR A 115 1.69 12.50 0.80
C TYR A 115 0.46 12.76 1.68
N ARG A 116 -0.42 13.69 1.29
CA ARG A 116 -1.69 13.95 2.00
C ARG A 116 -2.58 12.71 2.07
N ALA A 117 -2.61 11.89 1.01
CA ALA A 117 -3.33 10.62 1.03
C ALA A 117 -2.76 9.63 2.06
N LEU A 118 -1.44 9.59 2.26
CA LEU A 118 -0.81 8.75 3.29
C LEU A 118 -1.10 9.22 4.73
N LEU A 119 -1.40 10.51 4.89
CA LEU A 119 -1.74 11.12 6.18
C LEU A 119 -3.24 11.11 6.49
N SER A 120 -4.10 10.75 5.53
CA SER A 120 -5.56 10.75 5.74
C SER A 120 -6.07 9.56 6.56
N GLY A 121 -5.25 8.52 6.73
CA GLY A 121 -5.56 7.39 7.60
C GLY A 121 -5.34 7.69 9.09
N SER A 122 -5.83 6.81 9.97
CA SER A 122 -5.70 6.95 11.43
C SER A 122 -4.45 6.27 11.99
N ASN A 123 -3.38 6.16 11.19
CA ASN A 123 -2.17 5.42 11.56
C ASN A 123 -1.12 6.32 12.24
N PRO A 124 -0.25 5.76 13.10
CA PRO A 124 0.89 6.50 13.65
C PRO A 124 1.79 7.07 12.55
N PRO A 125 2.49 8.19 12.80
CA PRO A 125 3.43 8.80 11.85
C PRO A 125 4.45 7.80 11.31
N TYR A 126 4.83 7.94 10.04
CA TYR A 126 5.85 7.08 9.43
C TYR A 126 7.24 7.40 10.00
N LEU A 127 8.05 6.36 10.19
CA LEU A 127 9.45 6.51 10.55
C LEU A 127 10.20 7.09 9.34
N PRO A 128 10.89 8.25 9.45
CA PRO A 128 11.76 8.75 8.40
C PRO A 128 12.94 7.80 8.16
N PHE A 129 13.42 7.74 6.91
CA PHE A 129 14.57 6.92 6.52
C PHE A 129 15.88 7.43 7.10
#